data_AF-A0AAV1UQW2-F1
#
_entry.id   AF-A0AAV1UQW2-F1
#
_cell.length_a   1.000
_cell.length_b   1.000
_cell.length_c   1.000
_cell.angle_alpha   90.00
_cell.angle_beta   90.00
_cell.angle_gamma   90.00
#
_symmetry.space_group_name_H-M   'P 1'
#
loop_
_entity.id
_entity.type
_entity.pdbx_description
1 polymer ?
#
loop_
_entity_poly.entity_id
_entity_poly.type
_entity_poly.pdbx_seq_one_letter_code
_entity_poly.pdbx_strand_id
1 'polypeptide(L)' 'MVERILNHCDVEGVQKSYLIHWCDYSPTCDNWEARVQLIDDILGLIERYDESHPLRSKKGLR' A
#
# COMPACT_ATOMS: atom_id res chain seq x y z
N MET A 1 -10.34 -8.83 -6.11
CA MET A 1 -10.10 -7.62 -6.90
C MET A 1 -9.90 -6.46 -5.94
N VAL A 2 -8.91 -5.60 -6.17
CA VAL A 2 -8.64 -4.43 -5.31
C VAL A 2 -9.55 -3.28 -5.73
N GLU A 3 -10.24 -2.68 -4.76
CA GLU A 3 -11.03 -1.47 -5.00
C GLU A 3 -10.17 -0.21 -4.85
N ARG A 4 -9.44 -0.10 -3.73
CA ARG A 4 -8.58 1.04 -3.45
C ARG A 4 -7.50 0.73 -2.41
N ILE A 5 -6.44 1.52 -2.44
CA ILE A 5 -5.40 1.57 -1.42
C ILE A 5 -5.80 2.62 -0.39
N LEU A 6 -5.81 2.23 0.88
CA LEU A 6 -6.19 3.10 2.00
C LEU A 6 -4.98 3.72 2.70
N ASN A 7 -3.87 2.99 2.73
CA ASN A 7 -2.65 3.43 3.40
C ASN A 7 -1.43 2.66 2.86
N HIS A 8 -0.23 3.17 3.10
CA HIS A 8 1.00 2.40 2.98
C HIS A 8 1.85 2.57 4.23
N CYS A 9 2.75 1.62 4.45
CA CYS A 9 3.79 1.73 5.43
C CYS A 9 5.09 1.19 4.82
N ASP A 10 6.19 1.87 5.13
CA ASP A 10 7.53 1.40 4.82
C ASP A 10 8.29 1.24 6.13
N VAL A 11 8.69 0.01 6.41
CA VAL A 11 9.51 -0.32 7.58
C VAL A 11 10.89 -0.63 7.04
N GLU A 12 11.91 0.10 7.49
CA GLU A 12 13.28 -0.11 7.02
C GLU A 12 13.68 -1.59 7.15
N GLY A 13 14.05 -2.22 6.03
CA GLY A 13 14.43 -3.63 5.97
C GLY A 13 13.27 -4.63 5.91
N VAL A 14 12.01 -4.19 6.03
CA VAL A 14 10.81 -5.02 5.94
C VAL A 14 9.88 -4.38 4.92
N GLN A 15 10.12 -4.74 3.66
CA GLN A 15 9.32 -4.49 2.46
C GLN A 15 8.01 -3.68 2.61
N LYS A 16 7.91 -2.62 1.80
CA LYS A 16 6.72 -1.76 1.70
C LYS A 16 5.42 -2.56 1.58
N SER A 17 4.47 -2.23 2.46
CA SER A 17 3.16 -2.87 2.58
C SER A 17 2.04 -1.84 2.41
N TYR A 18 0.88 -2.29 1.93
CA TYR A 18 -0.27 -1.46 1.63
C TYR A 18 -1.51 -2.00 2.32
N LEU A 19 -2.33 -1.11 2.88
CA LEU A 19 -3.66 -1.46 3.38
C LEU A 19 -4.64 -1.41 2.21
N ILE A 20 -5.27 -2.54 1.93
CA ILE A 20 -6.11 -2.75 0.76
C ILE A 20 -7.57 -2.87 1.17
N HIS A 21 -8.44 -2.17 0.42
CA HIS A 21 -9.88 -2.44 0.42
C HIS A 21 -10.24 -3.29 -0.81
N TRP A 22 -11.00 -4.36 -0.60
CA TRP A 22 -11.36 -5.32 -1.64
C TRP A 22 -12.78 -5.07 -2.15
N CYS A 23 -12.97 -5.16 -3.46
CA CYS A 23 -14.29 -4.98 -4.07
C CYS A 23 -15.30 -5.98 -3.50
N ASP A 24 -16.50 -5.51 -3.16
CA ASP A 24 -17.61 -6.30 -2.61
C ASP A 24 -17.37 -6.88 -1.20
N TYR A 25 -16.26 -6.53 -0.55
CA TYR A 25 -15.99 -6.92 0.83
C TYR A 25 -16.27 -5.78 1.81
N SER A 26 -16.66 -6.15 3.03
CA SER A 26 -16.79 -5.22 4.14
C SER A 26 -15.44 -4.59 4.49
N PRO A 27 -15.38 -3.33 4.96
CA PRO A 27 -14.14 -2.72 5.48
C PRO A 27 -13.46 -3.51 6.61
N THR A 28 -14.20 -4.39 7.28
CA THR A 28 -13.63 -5.32 8.27
C THR A 28 -12.71 -6.38 7.67
N CYS A 29 -12.73 -6.53 6.35
CA CYS A 29 -11.86 -7.44 5.60
C CYS A 29 -10.61 -6.72 5.05
N ASP A 30 -10.45 -5.43 5.31
CA ASP A 30 -9.28 -4.67 4.87
C ASP A 30 -8.04 -5.24 5.55
N ASN A 31 -7.00 -5.53 4.76
CA ASN A 31 -5.79 -6.16 5.24
C ASN A 31 -4.53 -5.56 4.61
N TRP A 32 -3.41 -5.77 5.31
CA TRP A 32 -2.10 -5.33 4.85
C TRP A 32 -1.48 -6.39 3.94
N GLU A 33 -1.08 -5.97 2.75
CA GLU A 33 -0.44 -6.82 1.75
C GLU A 33 0.94 -6.25 1.37
N ALA A 34 1.92 -7.13 1.25
CA ALA A 34 3.24 -6.73 0.78
C ALA A 34 3.19 -6.38 -0.71
N ARG A 35 4.02 -5.43 -1.17
CA ARG A 35 4.08 -5.06 -2.59
C ARG A 35 4.27 -6.26 -3.53
N VAL A 36 5.02 -7.29 -3.11
CA VAL A 36 5.27 -8.50 -3.90
C VAL A 36 4.09 -9.46 -4.00
N GLN A 37 3.12 -9.36 -3.09
CA GLN A 37 1.91 -10.16 -3.10
C GLN A 37 0.79 -9.51 -3.92
N LEU A 38 0.92 -8.22 -4.21
CA LEU A 38 0.04 -7.49 -5.11
C LEU A 38 0.46 -7.78 -6.56
N ILE A 39 -0.39 -8.54 -7.26
CA ILE A 39 -0.21 -8.98 -8.66
C ILE A 39 -0.17 -7.77 -9.61
N ASP A 40 0.37 -7.95 -10.81
CA ASP A 40 0.56 -6.96 -11.88
C ASP A 40 -0.61 -5.99 -12.10
N ASP A 41 -1.86 -6.43 -11.93
CA ASP A 41 -3.06 -5.59 -12.11
C ASP A 41 -3.16 -4.41 -11.11
N ILE A 42 -2.43 -4.46 -9.99
CA ILE A 42 -2.51 -3.47 -8.91
C ILE A 42 -1.30 -2.51 -8.95
N LEU A 43 -0.27 -2.82 -9.74
CA LEU A 43 0.94 -1.98 -9.86
C LEU A 43 0.61 -0.54 -10.26
N GLY A 44 -0.26 -0.35 -11.26
CA GLY A 44 -0.65 0.98 -11.72
C GLY A 44 -1.43 1.79 -10.67
N LEU A 45 -2.16 1.12 -9.77
CA LEU A 45 -2.83 1.79 -8.64
C LEU A 45 -1.82 2.21 -7.57
N ILE A 46 -0.85 1.34 -7.28
CA ILE A 46 0.23 1.63 -6.34
C ILE A 46 1.03 2.84 -6.79
N GLU A 47 1.43 2.89 -8.07
CA GLU A 47 2.22 4.00 -8.61
C GLU A 47 1.49 5.34 -8.45
N ARG A 48 0.21 5.41 -8.83
CA ARG A 48 -0.62 6.61 -8.65
C ARG A 48 -0.82 6.99 -7.19
N TYR A 49 -1.00 5.98 -6.32
CA TYR A 49 -1.14 6.21 -4.89
C TYR A 49 0.15 6.81 -4.31
N ASP A 50 1.30 6.28 -4.70
CA ASP A 50 2.61 6.74 -4.24
C ASP A 50 2.95 8.15 -4.75
N GLU A 51 2.59 8.49 -5.98
CA GLU A 51 2.76 9.84 -6.53
C GLU A 51 1.96 10.89 -5.73
N SER A 52 0.75 10.54 -5.32
CA SER A 52 -0.13 11.42 -4.53
C SER A 52 0.17 11.38 -3.03
N HIS A 53 0.78 10.31 -2.55
CA HIS A 53 1.12 10.07 -1.15
C HIS A 53 2.60 9.67 -1.06
N PRO A 54 3.54 10.61 -1.25
CA PRO A 54 4.94 10.27 -1.09
C PRO A 54 5.19 9.87 0.37
N LEU A 55 5.84 8.71 0.56
CA LEU A 55 6.40 8.35 1.85
C LEU A 55 7.29 9.51 2.32
N ARG A 56 6.97 10.12 3.45
CA ARG A 56 7.90 11.03 4.11
C ARG A 56 9.10 10.19 4.54
N SER A 57 10.16 10.19 3.75
CA SER A 57 11.45 9.69 4.23
C SER A 57 11.74 10.40 5.54
N LYS A 58 11.91 9.64 6.64
CA LYS A 58 12.46 10.18 7.88
C LYS A 58 13.94 10.50 7.64
N LYS A 59 14.22 11.55 6.85
CA LYS A 59 15.50 12.24 6.92
C LYS A 59 15.50 13.02 8.23
N GLY A 60 16.13 12.43 9.25
CA GLY A 60 16.51 13.14 10.47
C GLY A 60 15.88 12.58 11.73
N LEU A 61 16.36 11.43 12.19
CA LEU A 61 16.73 11.31 13.60
C LEU A 61 18.20 10.92 13.60
N ARG A 62 19.05 11.91 13.79
CA ARG A 62 20.50 11.77 13.96
C ARG A 62 20.81 11.90 15.43
#